data_AF-A0A9W4S8V8-F1
#
_entry.id   AF-A0A9W4S8V8-F1
#
_cell.length_a   1.000
_cell.length_b   1.000
_cell.length_c   1.000
_cell.angle_alpha   90.00
_cell.angle_beta   90.00
_cell.angle_gamma   90.00
#
_symmetry.space_group_name_H-M   'P 1'
#
loop_
_entity.id
_entity.type
_entity.pdbx_description
1 polymer ?
#
loop_
_entity_poly.entity_id
_entity_poly.type
_entity_poly.pdbx_seq_one_letter_code
_entity_poly.pdbx_strand_id
1 'polypeptide(L)'
;PHLRELDCPWLWERLPLAFSSQALRIFSRPWEGPWRDARVEFGRGVRQLMPSLPSSLIKARLWFWRLNPYGGDADQAVHMPDLVGASPSSPSEFEGMDPVSLGLRDLGSCLAELNIRALITPDLFRSSSWPHMRHLRVEFHPCAPDGRWYFSGPRGEDPYPTGYAVTREEHYPPGSEDVEETHALMSREEDEFEGDDEMCLERRPDMFRILPIAERIDPLLLAFVSSLRRQDTPSLEDAEMFTWLQWRPSKDRAEEYEGSDQVPPSEDEDQTVMFRWGVRYDAPDGNGKGKVTWQVGEDWRPGEEVIRAFEELVGGDGEDMEWEAFEFVGEREMEAYIFD
;
A
#
# COMPACT_ATOMS: atom_id res chain seq x y z
N PRO A 1 -3.81 -0.40 -31.28
CA PRO A 1 -3.99 1.02 -31.66
C PRO A 1 -5.22 1.74 -31.05
N HIS A 2 -6.27 1.01 -30.62
CA HIS A 2 -7.48 1.60 -30.03
C HIS A 2 -7.67 1.30 -28.53
N LEU A 3 -6.61 0.89 -27.84
CA LEU A 3 -6.69 0.64 -26.40
C LEU A 3 -6.92 1.97 -25.69
N ARG A 4 -8.07 2.12 -25.04
CA ARG A 4 -8.43 3.35 -24.30
C ARG A 4 -8.21 3.23 -22.81
N GLU A 5 -8.29 2.01 -22.30
CA GLU A 5 -8.25 1.68 -20.89
C GLU A 5 -7.37 0.45 -20.70
N LEU A 6 -6.44 0.57 -19.76
CA LEU A 6 -5.64 -0.54 -19.26
C LEU A 6 -6.22 -0.96 -17.91
N ASP A 7 -6.94 -2.07 -17.90
CA ASP A 7 -7.52 -2.62 -16.67
C ASP A 7 -6.77 -3.88 -16.24
N CYS A 8 -6.07 -3.78 -15.11
CA CYS A 8 -5.32 -4.85 -14.48
C CYS A 8 -5.72 -4.91 -13.00
N PRO A 9 -6.86 -5.53 -12.67
CA PRO A 9 -7.37 -5.60 -11.30
C PRO A 9 -6.59 -6.60 -10.42
N TRP A 10 -5.51 -7.18 -10.96
CA TRP A 10 -4.63 -8.09 -10.24
C TRP A 10 -3.26 -8.25 -10.91
N LEU A 11 -2.22 -7.63 -10.35
CA LEU A 11 -0.82 -7.74 -10.79
C LEU A 11 0.06 -8.61 -9.87
N TRP A 12 -0.57 -9.29 -8.91
CA TRP A 12 0.02 -10.39 -8.12
C TRP A 12 1.21 -10.04 -7.21
N GLU A 13 1.23 -8.86 -6.61
CA GLU A 13 2.12 -8.56 -5.50
C GLU A 13 1.59 -9.20 -4.21
N ARG A 14 2.26 -10.25 -3.73
CA ARG A 14 1.87 -11.00 -2.52
C ARG A 14 2.68 -10.56 -1.31
N LEU A 15 1.97 -10.21 -0.24
CA LEU A 15 2.55 -10.04 1.09
C LEU A 15 2.70 -11.40 1.79
N PRO A 16 3.61 -11.52 2.78
CA PRO A 16 3.73 -12.72 3.60
C PRO A 16 2.39 -13.06 4.29
N LEU A 17 1.95 -14.32 4.16
CA LEU A 17 0.71 -14.81 4.76
C LEU A 17 0.95 -15.39 6.14
N ALA A 18 0.06 -15.08 7.08
CA ALA A 18 0.13 -15.49 8.48
C ALA A 18 -0.44 -16.90 8.73
N PHE A 19 -0.05 -17.91 7.93
CA PHE A 19 -0.47 -19.28 8.18
C PHE A 19 0.02 -19.76 9.55
N SER A 20 -0.80 -20.53 10.27
CA SER A 20 -0.42 -21.21 11.51
C SER A 20 0.69 -22.26 11.26
N SER A 21 0.57 -23.03 10.18
CA SER A 21 1.55 -24.03 9.73
C SER A 21 2.87 -23.40 9.29
N GLN A 22 3.99 -23.96 9.78
CA GLN A 22 5.31 -23.53 9.34
C GLN A 22 5.59 -23.96 7.89
N ALA A 23 5.16 -25.16 7.51
CA ALA A 23 5.31 -25.65 6.15
C ALA A 23 4.60 -24.72 5.15
N LEU A 24 3.35 -24.34 5.40
CA LEU A 24 2.61 -23.43 4.52
C LEU A 24 3.23 -22.03 4.47
N ARG A 25 3.79 -21.52 5.57
CA ARG A 25 4.54 -20.25 5.53
C ARG A 25 5.74 -20.33 4.58
N ILE A 26 6.45 -21.46 4.55
CA ILE A 26 7.58 -21.67 3.63
C ILE A 26 7.10 -21.76 2.19
N PHE A 27 6.06 -22.56 1.90
CA PHE A 27 5.55 -22.74 0.53
C PHE A 27 4.89 -21.48 -0.04
N SER A 28 4.20 -20.73 0.80
CA SER A 28 3.51 -19.49 0.39
C SER A 28 4.39 -18.26 0.44
N ARG A 29 5.62 -18.37 0.99
CA ARG A 29 6.58 -17.27 1.11
C ARG A 29 6.79 -16.60 -0.24
N PRO A 30 6.51 -15.29 -0.37
CA PRO A 30 7.03 -14.53 -1.49
C PRO A 30 8.54 -14.38 -1.30
N TRP A 31 9.34 -15.02 -2.16
CA TRP A 31 10.80 -14.84 -2.12
C TRP A 31 11.15 -13.36 -2.34
N GLU A 32 11.82 -12.75 -1.38
CA GLU A 32 11.99 -11.30 -1.32
C GLU A 32 12.96 -10.80 -2.41
N GLY A 33 13.92 -11.63 -2.81
CA GLY A 33 14.79 -11.39 -3.97
C GLY A 33 14.01 -11.23 -5.28
N PRO A 34 13.31 -12.28 -5.76
CA PRO A 34 12.41 -12.19 -6.91
C PRO A 34 11.34 -11.10 -6.79
N TRP A 35 10.81 -10.83 -5.59
CA TRP A 35 9.85 -9.75 -5.36
C TRP A 35 10.47 -8.38 -5.66
N ARG A 36 11.65 -8.09 -5.09
CA ARG A 36 12.43 -6.89 -5.40
C ARG A 36 12.71 -6.77 -6.91
N ASP A 37 13.15 -7.87 -7.52
CA ASP A 37 13.51 -7.88 -8.95
C ASP A 37 12.28 -7.60 -9.84
N ALA A 38 11.11 -8.14 -9.50
CA ALA A 38 9.87 -7.86 -10.21
C ALA A 38 9.47 -6.38 -10.15
N ARG A 39 9.68 -5.71 -9.00
CA ARG A 39 9.45 -4.26 -8.89
C ARG A 39 10.38 -3.47 -9.80
N VAL A 40 11.67 -3.82 -9.81
CA VAL A 40 12.68 -3.24 -10.72
C VAL A 40 12.30 -3.45 -12.19
N GLU A 41 11.89 -4.67 -12.55
CA GLU A 41 11.46 -5.01 -13.91
C GLU A 41 10.21 -4.26 -14.33
N PHE A 42 9.24 -4.05 -13.43
CA PHE A 42 8.07 -3.23 -13.70
C PHE A 42 8.47 -1.80 -14.06
N GLY A 43 9.28 -1.15 -13.21
CA GLY A 43 9.72 0.23 -13.45
C GLY A 43 10.48 0.38 -14.78
N ARG A 44 11.36 -0.59 -15.08
CA ARG A 44 12.08 -0.64 -16.37
C ARG A 44 11.13 -0.86 -17.55
N GLY A 45 10.20 -1.80 -17.42
CA GLY A 45 9.24 -2.18 -18.46
C GLY A 45 8.35 -1.01 -18.83
N VAL A 46 7.80 -0.29 -17.84
CA VAL A 46 6.97 0.90 -18.10
C VAL A 46 7.76 1.95 -18.88
N ARG A 47 8.98 2.30 -18.43
CA ARG A 47 9.83 3.29 -19.11
C ARG A 47 10.17 2.91 -20.55
N GLN A 48 10.43 1.63 -20.81
CA GLN A 48 10.67 1.13 -22.16
C GLN A 48 9.43 1.22 -23.05
N LEU A 49 8.24 1.01 -22.48
CA LEU A 49 6.96 1.03 -23.20
C LEU A 49 6.44 2.45 -23.43
N MET A 50 6.77 3.43 -22.57
CA MET A 50 6.27 4.81 -22.64
C MET A 50 6.25 5.42 -24.05
N PRO A 51 7.34 5.35 -24.86
CA PRO A 51 7.36 5.94 -26.21
C PRO A 51 6.43 5.23 -27.21
N SER A 52 6.00 4.01 -26.91
CA SER A 52 5.17 3.15 -27.77
C SER A 52 3.72 3.03 -27.29
N LEU A 53 3.37 3.67 -26.17
CA LEU A 53 2.00 3.65 -25.67
C LEU A 53 1.07 4.33 -26.69
N PRO A 54 -0.11 3.74 -26.97
CA PRO A 54 -1.04 4.34 -27.91
C PRO A 54 -1.59 5.64 -27.31
N SER A 55 -1.63 6.71 -28.10
CA SER A 55 -2.20 8.00 -27.68
C SER A 55 -3.69 7.97 -27.35
N SER A 56 -4.36 6.84 -27.64
CA SER A 56 -5.75 6.60 -27.27
C SER A 56 -5.92 6.11 -25.82
N LEU A 57 -4.85 5.64 -25.17
CA LEU A 57 -4.86 5.21 -23.78
C LEU A 57 -5.00 6.42 -22.86
N ILE A 58 -6.10 6.50 -22.14
CA ILE A 58 -6.44 7.63 -21.28
C ILE A 58 -6.80 7.19 -19.85
N LYS A 59 -7.02 5.89 -19.62
CA LYS A 59 -7.36 5.33 -18.31
C LYS A 59 -6.45 4.17 -17.96
N ALA A 60 -6.04 4.07 -16.70
CA ALA A 60 -5.42 2.86 -16.17
C ALA A 60 -5.93 2.53 -14.77
N ARG A 61 -6.30 1.26 -14.57
CA ARG A 61 -6.57 0.66 -13.27
C ARG A 61 -5.53 -0.44 -13.00
N LEU A 62 -4.65 -0.23 -12.03
CA LEU A 62 -3.54 -1.14 -11.73
C LEU A 62 -3.57 -1.53 -10.25
N TRP A 63 -4.01 -2.76 -9.98
CA TRP A 63 -4.11 -3.27 -8.61
C TRP A 63 -3.06 -4.34 -8.37
N PHE A 64 -2.07 -4.02 -7.53
CA PHE A 64 -0.98 -4.93 -7.21
C PHE A 64 -1.44 -6.08 -6.30
N TRP A 65 -2.43 -5.86 -5.43
CA TRP A 65 -3.12 -6.94 -4.71
C TRP A 65 -4.64 -6.90 -4.89
N ARG A 66 -5.26 -8.07 -4.69
CA ARG A 66 -6.71 -8.23 -4.79
C ARG A 66 -7.42 -7.55 -3.62
N LEU A 67 -8.60 -6.99 -3.89
CA LEU A 67 -9.51 -6.52 -2.84
C LEU A 67 -10.02 -7.74 -2.06
N ASN A 68 -9.64 -7.86 -0.80
CA ASN A 68 -10.33 -8.74 0.15
C ASN A 68 -11.38 -7.90 0.92
N PRO A 69 -12.68 -8.22 0.81
CA PRO A 69 -13.72 -7.47 1.50
C PRO A 69 -13.71 -7.64 3.02
N TYR A 70 -13.08 -8.70 3.56
CA TYR A 70 -13.02 -9.01 5.00
C TYR A 70 -11.68 -8.63 5.67
N GLY A 71 -10.84 -7.87 4.98
CA GLY A 71 -9.51 -7.48 5.46
C GLY A 71 -8.38 -8.30 4.84
N GLY A 72 -7.13 -7.89 5.07
CA GLY A 72 -5.95 -8.58 4.61
C GLY A 72 -5.59 -9.76 5.50
N ASP A 73 -4.69 -10.60 4.98
CA ASP A 73 -4.16 -11.78 5.69
C ASP A 73 -2.67 -11.59 6.07
N ALA A 74 -2.18 -10.36 5.94
CA ALA A 74 -0.78 -10.02 6.16
C ALA A 74 -0.53 -9.77 7.64
N ASP A 75 0.46 -10.48 8.18
CA ASP A 75 0.92 -10.26 9.55
C ASP A 75 1.71 -8.94 9.63
N GLN A 76 1.22 -7.98 10.42
CA GLN A 76 1.87 -6.67 10.56
C GLN A 76 2.99 -6.67 11.61
N ALA A 77 3.16 -7.76 12.37
CA ALA A 77 4.23 -7.94 13.34
C ALA A 77 5.52 -8.48 12.69
N VAL A 78 5.47 -9.00 11.46
CA VAL A 78 6.63 -9.56 10.77
C VAL A 78 7.55 -8.45 10.26
N HIS A 79 8.87 -8.69 10.37
CA HIS A 79 9.89 -7.80 9.79
C HIS A 79 9.77 -7.85 8.25
N MET A 80 9.65 -6.69 7.61
CA MET A 80 9.49 -6.59 6.15
C MET A 80 10.82 -6.33 5.43
N PRO A 81 11.01 -6.86 4.20
CA PRO A 81 12.20 -6.61 3.41
C PRO A 81 12.27 -5.18 2.88
N ASP A 82 13.48 -4.67 2.69
CA ASP A 82 13.75 -3.50 1.86
C ASP A 82 13.83 -3.94 0.37
N LEU A 83 12.77 -3.62 -0.38
CA LEU A 83 12.60 -3.92 -1.80
C LEU A 83 13.10 -2.80 -2.72
N VAL A 84 13.68 -1.73 -2.18
CA VAL A 84 14.15 -0.56 -2.95
C VAL A 84 15.65 -0.36 -2.79
N GLY A 85 16.18 -0.72 -1.62
CA GLY A 85 17.57 -0.60 -1.24
C GLY A 85 18.51 -1.32 -2.20
N ALA A 86 19.69 -0.71 -2.40
CA ALA A 86 20.75 -1.34 -3.17
C ALA A 86 21.20 -2.64 -2.48
N SER A 87 21.28 -3.72 -3.26
CA SER A 87 21.99 -4.91 -2.80
C SER A 87 23.47 -4.54 -2.59
N PRO A 88 24.17 -5.07 -1.58
CA PRO A 88 25.62 -4.87 -1.43
C PRO A 88 26.42 -5.23 -2.70
N SER A 89 25.85 -6.11 -3.53
CA SER A 89 26.44 -6.63 -4.76
C SER A 89 26.09 -5.84 -6.03
N SER A 90 25.18 -4.86 -5.99
CA SER A 90 24.87 -3.98 -7.14
C SER A 90 24.21 -2.68 -6.69
N PRO A 91 24.71 -1.50 -7.11
CA PRO A 91 24.02 -0.23 -6.88
C PRO A 91 22.62 -0.26 -7.50
N SER A 92 21.64 0.35 -6.84
CA SER A 92 20.26 0.45 -7.33
C SER A 92 20.23 1.33 -8.59
N GLU A 93 19.72 0.78 -9.71
CA GLU A 93 19.46 1.51 -10.97
C GLU A 93 18.59 2.76 -10.74
N PHE A 94 17.78 2.74 -9.70
CA PHE A 94 16.82 3.79 -9.37
C PHE A 94 17.32 4.70 -8.23
N GLU A 95 18.61 4.67 -7.90
CA GLU A 95 19.24 5.57 -6.90
C GLU A 95 18.56 5.54 -5.51
N GLY A 96 17.96 4.40 -5.15
CA GLY A 96 17.20 4.25 -3.89
C GLY A 96 15.77 4.82 -3.93
N MET A 97 15.26 5.20 -5.12
CA MET A 97 13.85 5.51 -5.36
C MET A 97 13.07 4.25 -5.72
N ASP A 98 11.78 4.23 -5.39
CA ASP A 98 10.92 3.08 -5.66
C ASP A 98 10.62 2.92 -7.17
N PRO A 99 11.05 1.81 -7.82
CA PRO A 99 10.84 1.60 -9.25
C PRO A 99 9.38 1.58 -9.68
N VAL A 100 8.49 1.05 -8.83
CA VAL A 100 7.04 0.98 -9.13
C VAL A 100 6.42 2.36 -9.07
N SER A 101 6.66 3.12 -7.99
CA SER A 101 6.22 4.52 -7.88
C SER A 101 6.70 5.37 -9.06
N LEU A 102 7.97 5.21 -9.47
CA LEU A 102 8.50 5.92 -10.64
C LEU A 102 7.82 5.50 -11.95
N GLY A 103 7.60 4.20 -12.17
CA GLY A 103 6.89 3.71 -13.35
C GLY A 103 5.44 4.22 -13.40
N LEU A 104 4.73 4.18 -12.28
CA LEU A 104 3.36 4.68 -12.17
C LEU A 104 3.29 6.20 -12.41
N ARG A 105 4.26 6.96 -11.90
CA ARG A 105 4.38 8.40 -12.17
C ARG A 105 4.57 8.68 -13.66
N ASP A 106 5.48 7.96 -14.30
CA ASP A 106 5.77 8.09 -15.73
C ASP A 106 4.51 7.75 -16.54
N LEU A 107 3.80 6.67 -16.20
CA LEU A 107 2.54 6.28 -16.82
C LEU A 107 1.45 7.35 -16.65
N GLY A 108 1.31 7.95 -15.46
CA GLY A 108 0.34 9.00 -15.18
C GLY A 108 0.46 10.24 -16.08
N SER A 109 1.65 10.49 -16.67
CA SER A 109 1.88 11.67 -17.53
C SER A 109 1.03 11.72 -18.80
N CYS A 110 0.52 10.57 -19.27
CA CYS A 110 -0.32 10.49 -20.46
C CYS A 110 -1.79 10.17 -20.17
N LEU A 111 -2.14 9.92 -18.90
CA LEU A 111 -3.49 9.48 -18.51
C LEU A 111 -4.37 10.63 -18.08
N ALA A 112 -5.67 10.47 -18.32
CA ALA A 112 -6.74 11.26 -17.73
C ALA A 112 -7.29 10.64 -16.44
N GLU A 113 -7.14 9.32 -16.28
CA GLU A 113 -7.61 8.58 -15.11
C GLU A 113 -6.58 7.55 -14.66
N LEU A 114 -6.18 7.62 -13.39
CA LEU A 114 -5.27 6.66 -12.79
C LEU A 114 -5.82 6.15 -11.46
N ASN A 115 -6.21 4.88 -11.42
CA ASN A 115 -6.65 4.17 -10.22
C ASN A 115 -5.60 3.10 -9.88
N ILE A 116 -4.95 3.25 -8.74
CA ILE A 116 -3.89 2.33 -8.32
C ILE A 116 -4.14 1.80 -6.92
N ARG A 117 -3.69 0.57 -6.72
CA ARG A 117 -3.53 -0.06 -5.42
C ARG A 117 -2.13 -0.66 -5.35
N ALA A 118 -1.22 -0.02 -4.62
CA ALA A 118 0.21 -0.36 -4.67
C ALA A 118 0.95 -0.07 -3.35
N LEU A 119 2.08 -0.76 -3.11
CA LEU A 119 3.09 -0.28 -2.17
C LEU A 119 3.79 0.89 -2.87
N ILE A 120 3.64 2.10 -2.31
CA ILE A 120 4.17 3.32 -2.92
C ILE A 120 5.08 4.06 -1.95
N THR A 121 5.87 4.97 -2.50
CA THR A 121 6.65 5.97 -1.77
C THR A 121 6.27 7.36 -2.26
N PRO A 122 6.79 8.44 -1.63
CA PRO A 122 6.63 9.79 -2.15
C PRO A 122 7.13 9.97 -3.61
N ASP A 123 7.96 9.05 -4.13
CA ASP A 123 8.48 9.10 -5.50
C ASP A 123 7.40 9.06 -6.58
N LEU A 124 6.20 8.57 -6.24
CA LEU A 124 5.03 8.56 -7.13
C LEU A 124 4.61 9.99 -7.52
N PHE A 125 4.73 10.92 -6.57
CA PHE A 125 4.21 12.29 -6.71
C PHE A 125 5.34 13.33 -6.90
N ARG A 126 6.56 13.02 -6.48
CA ARG A 126 7.70 13.94 -6.63
C ARG A 126 7.96 14.27 -8.09
N SER A 127 7.95 15.56 -8.40
CA SER A 127 8.22 16.09 -9.75
C SER A 127 7.33 15.48 -10.84
N SER A 128 6.12 15.05 -10.47
CA SER A 128 5.13 14.56 -11.43
C SER A 128 4.61 15.73 -12.28
N SER A 129 4.47 15.52 -13.59
CA SER A 129 3.72 16.40 -14.46
C SER A 129 2.63 15.59 -15.13
N TRP A 130 1.38 15.85 -14.76
CA TRP A 130 0.21 15.07 -15.17
C TRP A 130 -0.79 16.01 -15.89
N PRO A 131 -0.42 16.51 -17.08
CA PRO A 131 -1.16 17.59 -17.74
C PRO A 131 -2.61 17.23 -18.10
N HIS A 132 -2.89 15.94 -18.27
CA HIS A 132 -4.18 15.42 -18.71
C HIS A 132 -5.01 14.79 -17.59
N MET A 133 -4.43 14.61 -16.40
CA MET A 133 -5.07 13.91 -15.29
C MET A 133 -6.30 14.68 -14.82
N ARG A 134 -7.44 13.97 -14.76
CA ARG A 134 -8.73 14.45 -14.26
C ARG A 134 -9.09 13.75 -12.96
N HIS A 135 -8.88 12.43 -12.88
CA HIS A 135 -9.16 11.66 -11.66
C HIS A 135 -7.96 10.81 -11.25
N LEU A 136 -7.49 11.04 -10.03
CA LEU A 136 -6.39 10.28 -9.42
C LEU A 136 -6.90 9.57 -8.18
N ARG A 137 -6.75 8.25 -8.12
CA ARG A 137 -7.15 7.45 -6.96
C ARG A 137 -6.06 6.48 -6.56
N VAL A 138 -5.61 6.59 -5.31
CA VAL A 138 -4.46 5.86 -4.79
C VAL A 138 -4.83 5.16 -3.48
N GLU A 139 -5.02 3.84 -3.53
CA GLU A 139 -5.05 2.98 -2.34
C GLU A 139 -3.62 2.51 -2.03
N PHE A 140 -2.95 3.16 -1.09
CA PHE A 140 -1.59 2.76 -0.71
C PHE A 140 -1.62 1.65 0.34
N HIS A 141 -0.62 0.78 0.33
CA HIS A 141 -0.43 -0.20 1.40
C HIS A 141 0.17 0.46 2.65
N PRO A 142 -0.25 0.12 3.88
CA PRO A 142 0.34 0.69 5.11
C PRO A 142 1.84 0.40 5.29
N CYS A 143 2.36 -0.65 4.64
CA CYS A 143 3.80 -0.92 4.52
C CYS A 143 4.36 -0.29 3.24
N ALA A 144 5.41 0.51 3.39
CA ALA A 144 6.23 1.04 2.31
C ALA A 144 7.16 -0.05 1.73
N PRO A 145 7.62 0.09 0.48
CA PRO A 145 8.50 -0.90 -0.15
C PRO A 145 9.93 -0.93 0.42
N ASP A 146 10.33 0.02 1.28
CA ASP A 146 11.59 -0.03 2.03
C ASP A 146 11.47 -0.83 3.35
N GLY A 147 10.33 -1.53 3.54
CA GLY A 147 10.02 -2.36 4.69
C GLY A 147 9.56 -1.58 5.92
N ARG A 148 9.41 -0.25 5.84
CA ARG A 148 8.87 0.56 6.95
C ARG A 148 7.36 0.60 6.91
N TRP A 149 6.74 0.68 8.07
CA TRP A 149 5.30 0.91 8.19
C TRP A 149 5.01 2.40 8.37
N TYR A 150 3.98 2.91 7.68
CA TYR A 150 3.47 4.26 7.88
C TYR A 150 2.70 4.43 9.20
N PHE A 151 2.28 3.31 9.80
CA PHE A 151 1.48 3.26 11.01
C PHE A 151 2.14 2.37 12.07
N SER A 152 2.00 2.73 13.33
CA SER A 152 2.37 1.97 14.52
C SER A 152 1.12 1.50 15.26
N GLY A 153 1.30 0.70 16.30
CA GLY A 153 0.23 0.37 17.24
C GLY A 153 -0.27 1.60 18.02
N PRO A 154 -1.46 1.51 18.64
CA PRO A 154 -2.07 2.61 19.40
C PRO A 154 -1.18 3.25 20.49
N ARG A 155 -0.21 2.53 21.05
CA ARG A 155 0.74 3.05 22.06
C ARG A 155 2.09 3.41 21.46
N GLY A 156 2.17 3.49 20.13
CA GLY A 156 3.40 3.75 19.40
C GLY A 156 4.25 2.50 19.15
N GLU A 157 3.65 1.30 19.20
CA GLU A 157 4.37 0.05 18.95
C GLU A 157 4.81 -0.03 17.49
N ASP A 158 6.12 0.00 17.26
CA ASP A 158 6.70 -0.15 15.93
C ASP A 158 7.81 -1.22 15.96
N PRO A 159 7.43 -2.50 16.07
CA PRO A 159 8.40 -3.58 15.94
C PRO A 159 8.98 -3.48 14.52
N TYR A 160 10.30 -3.40 14.42
CA TYR A 160 11.04 -3.24 13.16
C TYR A 160 10.83 -1.89 12.46
N PRO A 161 11.44 -0.79 12.95
CA PRO A 161 11.31 0.53 12.35
C PRO A 161 12.01 0.68 10.98
N THR A 162 12.73 -0.34 10.52
CA THR A 162 13.47 -0.36 9.24
C THR A 162 13.36 -1.73 8.58
N GLY A 163 13.27 -1.79 7.25
CA GLY A 163 13.35 -3.05 6.51
C GLY A 163 14.73 -3.70 6.57
N TYR A 164 14.79 -5.02 6.37
CA TYR A 164 16.06 -5.75 6.26
C TYR A 164 16.57 -5.80 4.82
N ALA A 165 17.89 -5.90 4.67
CA ALA A 165 18.51 -5.98 3.36
C ALA A 165 18.24 -7.34 2.69
N VAL A 166 17.79 -7.31 1.44
CA VAL A 166 17.59 -8.50 0.61
C VAL A 166 18.92 -8.96 0.01
N THR A 167 19.43 -10.07 0.51
CA THR A 167 20.69 -10.75 0.08
C THR A 167 20.43 -11.86 -0.94
N ARG A 168 21.43 -12.20 -1.76
CA ARG A 168 21.28 -13.27 -2.76
C ARG A 168 21.21 -14.65 -2.08
N GLU A 169 21.93 -14.79 -0.99
CA GLU A 169 22.16 -16.06 -0.29
C GLU A 169 20.94 -16.50 0.53
N GLU A 170 20.19 -15.57 1.12
CA GLU A 170 19.11 -15.90 2.06
C GLU A 170 17.70 -15.68 1.48
N HIS A 171 17.58 -14.84 0.45
CA HIS A 171 16.29 -14.32 -0.01
C HIS A 171 15.97 -14.65 -1.47
N TYR A 172 16.81 -15.46 -2.12
CA TYR A 172 16.48 -16.08 -3.40
C TYR A 172 16.22 -17.56 -3.19
N PRO A 173 15.32 -18.16 -3.99
CA PRO A 173 15.13 -19.60 -3.96
C PRO A 173 16.49 -20.31 -4.11
N PRO A 174 16.80 -21.31 -3.28
CA PRO A 174 17.96 -22.15 -3.52
C PRO A 174 17.84 -22.73 -4.94
N GLY A 175 18.94 -22.68 -5.70
CA GLY A 175 18.97 -23.29 -7.02
C GLY A 175 18.58 -24.76 -6.93
N SER A 176 18.02 -25.33 -8.01
CA SER A 176 17.41 -26.66 -8.09
C SER A 176 18.38 -27.85 -7.89
N GLU A 177 19.37 -27.75 -7.01
CA GLU A 177 20.45 -28.73 -6.86
C GLU A 177 20.39 -29.56 -5.58
N ASP A 178 19.42 -29.36 -4.69
CA ASP A 178 19.23 -30.25 -3.54
C ASP A 178 17.79 -30.78 -3.42
N VAL A 179 17.55 -31.87 -4.15
CA VAL A 179 16.29 -32.62 -4.12
C VAL A 179 16.04 -33.19 -2.72
N GLU A 180 17.09 -33.47 -1.93
CA GLU A 180 16.97 -33.95 -0.54
C GLU A 180 16.48 -32.84 0.40
N GLU A 181 16.94 -31.60 0.26
CA GLU A 181 16.47 -30.48 1.08
C GLU A 181 15.01 -30.11 0.77
N THR A 182 14.64 -30.14 -0.52
CA THR A 182 13.25 -29.98 -0.96
C THR A 182 12.38 -31.12 -0.43
N HIS A 183 12.86 -32.36 -0.48
CA HIS A 183 12.15 -33.52 0.05
C HIS A 183 12.04 -33.48 1.58
N ALA A 184 13.04 -32.96 2.30
CA ALA A 184 12.98 -32.78 3.76
C ALA A 184 11.99 -31.68 4.17
N LEU A 185 11.86 -30.61 3.37
CA LEU A 185 10.80 -29.61 3.53
C LEU A 185 9.41 -30.20 3.28
N MET A 186 9.26 -31.09 2.29
CA MET A 186 8.00 -31.82 2.06
C MET A 186 7.74 -32.92 3.11
N SER A 187 8.77 -33.56 3.68
CA SER A 187 8.57 -34.54 4.76
C SER A 187 8.10 -33.88 6.07
N ARG A 188 8.46 -32.61 6.29
CA ARG A 188 7.94 -31.80 7.41
C ARG A 188 6.45 -31.44 7.24
N GLU A 189 5.95 -31.51 6.01
CA GLU A 189 4.52 -31.37 5.68
C GLU A 189 3.73 -32.59 6.17
N GLU A 190 4.21 -33.82 5.91
CA GLU A 190 3.58 -35.05 6.39
C GLU A 190 3.43 -35.05 7.93
N ASP A 191 4.46 -34.60 8.66
CA ASP A 191 4.43 -34.53 10.12
C ASP A 191 3.48 -33.43 10.68
N GLU A 192 3.26 -32.32 9.96
CA GLU A 192 2.31 -31.25 10.35
C GLU A 192 0.85 -31.56 9.92
N PHE A 193 0.66 -32.30 8.83
CA PHE A 193 -0.64 -32.69 8.27
C PHE A 193 -1.23 -33.97 8.88
N GLU A 194 -0.54 -34.64 9.81
CA GLU A 194 -1.12 -35.75 10.60
C GLU A 194 -2.20 -35.28 11.62
N GLY A 195 -2.52 -33.98 11.65
CA GLY A 195 -3.58 -33.36 12.47
C GLY A 195 -4.86 -32.98 11.70
N ASP A 196 -5.77 -32.25 12.35
CA ASP A 196 -7.02 -31.77 11.74
C ASP A 196 -6.72 -30.74 10.63
N ASP A 197 -6.93 -31.13 9.36
CA ASP A 197 -6.63 -30.37 8.13
C ASP A 197 -7.13 -28.91 8.17
N GLU A 198 -8.18 -28.62 8.94
CA GLU A 198 -8.80 -27.30 9.06
C GLU A 198 -7.94 -26.30 9.87
N MET A 199 -7.13 -26.78 10.83
CA MET A 199 -6.24 -25.92 11.64
C MET A 199 -5.00 -25.45 10.89
N CYS A 200 -4.49 -26.24 9.93
CA CYS A 200 -3.27 -25.90 9.18
C CYS A 200 -3.49 -24.74 8.21
N LEU A 201 -4.72 -24.59 7.68
CA LEU A 201 -5.11 -23.50 6.79
C LEU A 201 -5.51 -22.21 7.55
N GLU A 202 -5.61 -22.28 8.88
CA GLU A 202 -5.98 -21.15 9.72
C GLU A 202 -4.95 -20.03 9.61
N ARG A 203 -5.44 -18.81 9.36
CA ARG A 203 -4.61 -17.60 9.30
C ARG A 203 -4.87 -16.77 10.55
N ARG A 204 -3.81 -16.42 11.25
CA ARG A 204 -3.88 -15.61 12.48
C ARG A 204 -2.92 -14.42 12.40
N PRO A 205 -3.17 -13.44 11.49
CA PRO A 205 -2.33 -12.26 11.37
C PRO A 205 -2.46 -11.38 12.62
N ASP A 206 -1.35 -10.77 13.07
CA ASP A 206 -1.38 -9.70 14.08
C ASP A 206 -1.56 -8.36 13.36
N MET A 207 -2.80 -7.86 13.28
CA MET A 207 -3.14 -6.60 12.59
C MET A 207 -3.45 -5.51 13.62
N PHE A 208 -2.51 -4.60 13.85
CA PHE A 208 -2.57 -3.65 14.96
C PHE A 208 -2.09 -2.23 14.60
N ARG A 209 -1.52 -2.02 13.41
CA ARG A 209 -0.89 -0.75 13.03
C ARG A 209 -1.93 0.24 12.54
N ILE A 210 -2.42 1.06 13.46
CA ILE A 210 -3.51 2.02 13.20
C ILE A 210 -3.16 3.49 13.51
N LEU A 211 -2.07 3.75 14.24
CA LEU A 211 -1.65 5.09 14.62
C LEU A 211 -0.66 5.64 13.57
N PRO A 212 -0.91 6.79 12.90
CA PRO A 212 0.01 7.31 11.90
C PRO A 212 1.34 7.76 12.51
N ILE A 213 2.46 7.44 11.84
CA ILE A 213 3.81 7.90 12.21
C ILE A 213 4.14 9.14 11.38
N ALA A 214 4.09 10.32 12.00
CA ALA A 214 4.23 11.62 11.34
C ALA A 214 5.49 11.69 10.45
N GLU A 215 6.64 11.21 10.96
CA GLU A 215 7.92 11.25 10.26
C GLU A 215 7.93 10.43 8.95
N ARG A 216 6.98 9.50 8.78
CA ARG A 216 6.88 8.62 7.62
C ARG A 216 5.73 9.02 6.70
N ILE A 217 4.57 9.39 7.27
CA ILE A 217 3.37 9.72 6.49
C ILE A 217 3.40 11.15 5.94
N ASP A 218 3.96 12.12 6.68
CA ASP A 218 3.98 13.52 6.24
C ASP A 218 4.77 13.71 4.93
N PRO A 219 5.95 13.07 4.71
CA PRO A 219 6.62 13.13 3.42
C PRO A 219 5.79 12.61 2.24
N LEU A 220 4.92 11.61 2.48
CA LEU A 220 4.00 11.08 1.47
C LEU A 220 2.88 12.08 1.18
N LEU A 221 2.27 12.65 2.22
CA LEU A 221 1.24 13.68 2.10
C LEU A 221 1.76 14.94 1.41
N LEU A 222 2.96 15.40 1.74
CA LEU A 222 3.61 16.56 1.11
C LEU A 222 3.89 16.34 -0.37
N ALA A 223 4.34 15.14 -0.74
CA ALA A 223 4.56 14.80 -2.14
C ALA A 223 3.21 14.76 -2.89
N PHE A 224 2.18 14.15 -2.29
CA PHE A 224 0.84 14.10 -2.84
C PHE A 224 0.29 15.50 -3.11
N VAL A 225 0.18 16.37 -2.10
CA VAL A 225 -0.34 17.75 -2.27
C VAL A 225 0.46 18.56 -3.29
N SER A 226 1.79 18.34 -3.36
CA SER A 226 2.64 19.00 -4.36
C SER A 226 2.25 18.62 -5.79
N SER A 227 1.91 17.34 -6.03
CA SER A 227 1.47 16.88 -7.36
C SER A 227 0.11 17.44 -7.79
N LEU A 228 -0.72 17.90 -6.85
CA LEU A 228 -2.07 18.42 -7.15
C LEU A 228 -2.06 19.89 -7.58
N ARG A 229 -0.92 20.57 -7.52
CA ARG A 229 -0.81 21.98 -7.88
C ARG A 229 -1.20 22.17 -9.34
N ARG A 230 -1.97 23.25 -9.61
CA ARG A 230 -2.48 23.58 -10.95
C ARG A 230 -1.38 23.71 -12.01
N GLN A 231 -0.16 24.06 -11.62
CA GLN A 231 0.99 24.11 -12.54
C GLN A 231 1.36 22.73 -13.09
N ASP A 232 1.24 21.69 -12.27
CA ASP A 232 1.68 20.33 -12.58
C ASP A 232 0.52 19.46 -13.09
N THR A 233 -0.69 19.71 -12.57
CA THR A 233 -1.91 18.96 -12.89
C THR A 233 -3.09 19.92 -13.17
N PRO A 234 -3.08 20.65 -14.31
CA PRO A 234 -4.06 21.70 -14.61
C PRO A 234 -5.47 21.22 -14.89
N SER A 235 -5.64 19.94 -15.25
CA SER A 235 -6.93 19.35 -15.65
C SER A 235 -7.61 18.57 -14.50
N LEU A 236 -7.05 18.61 -13.30
CA LEU A 236 -7.52 17.81 -12.17
C LEU A 236 -8.94 18.21 -11.78
N GLU A 237 -9.80 17.21 -11.59
CA GLU A 237 -11.16 17.34 -11.07
C GLU A 237 -11.22 16.80 -9.65
N ASP A 238 -10.66 15.61 -9.41
CA ASP A 238 -10.50 15.07 -8.06
C ASP A 238 -9.26 14.18 -7.91
N ALA A 239 -8.73 14.17 -6.69
CA ALA A 239 -7.62 13.32 -6.30
C ALA A 239 -7.85 12.74 -4.92
N GLU A 240 -7.49 11.48 -4.73
CA GLU A 240 -7.71 10.77 -3.48
C GLU A 240 -6.54 9.85 -3.17
N MET A 241 -6.01 9.96 -1.96
CA MET A 241 -4.99 9.06 -1.42
C MET A 241 -5.45 8.51 -0.08
N PHE A 242 -5.57 7.20 0.01
CA PHE A 242 -6.11 6.54 1.20
C PHE A 242 -5.54 5.14 1.39
N THR A 243 -5.79 4.57 2.56
CA THR A 243 -5.54 3.18 2.87
C THR A 243 -6.65 2.62 3.77
N TRP A 244 -6.79 1.31 3.79
CA TRP A 244 -7.67 0.62 4.73
C TRP A 244 -6.84 0.11 5.90
N LEU A 245 -7.07 0.73 7.06
CA LEU A 245 -6.51 0.27 8.32
C LEU A 245 -7.38 -0.84 8.89
N GLN A 246 -6.74 -1.77 9.59
CA GLN A 246 -7.38 -2.99 10.05
C GLN A 246 -6.94 -3.28 11.47
N TRP A 247 -7.90 -3.66 12.28
CA TRP A 247 -7.71 -4.04 13.66
C TRP A 247 -8.24 -5.46 13.85
N ARG A 248 -7.30 -6.37 14.05
CA ARG A 248 -7.49 -7.75 14.50
C ARG A 248 -6.15 -8.19 15.11
N PRO A 249 -5.84 -7.70 16.32
CA PRO A 249 -4.60 -8.04 16.97
C PRO A 249 -4.56 -9.54 17.30
N SER A 250 -3.36 -10.09 17.50
CA SER A 250 -3.20 -11.40 18.12
C SER A 250 -3.83 -11.43 19.52
N LYS A 251 -4.17 -12.62 20.03
CA LYS A 251 -4.79 -12.76 21.37
C LYS A 251 -3.96 -12.13 22.47
N ASP A 252 -2.66 -12.43 22.49
CA ASP A 252 -1.71 -11.88 23.45
C ASP A 252 -1.71 -10.33 23.41
N ARG A 253 -1.78 -9.75 22.21
CA ARG A 253 -1.85 -8.29 22.05
C ARG A 253 -3.23 -7.74 22.43
N ALA A 254 -4.32 -8.44 22.11
CA ALA A 254 -5.69 -8.03 22.43
C ALA A 254 -5.88 -7.87 23.95
N GLU A 255 -5.33 -8.80 24.74
CA GLU A 255 -5.33 -8.75 26.21
C GLU A 255 -4.68 -7.46 26.74
N GLU A 256 -3.64 -6.95 26.07
CA GLU A 256 -2.99 -5.70 26.47
C GLU A 256 -3.89 -4.47 26.29
N TYR A 257 -4.91 -4.52 25.44
CA TYR A 257 -5.83 -3.41 25.14
C TYR A 257 -7.22 -3.56 25.78
N GLU A 258 -7.44 -4.57 26.62
CA GLU A 258 -8.73 -4.72 27.31
C GLU A 258 -9.14 -3.44 28.05
N GLY A 259 -10.33 -2.93 27.72
CA GLY A 259 -10.90 -1.72 28.33
C GLY A 259 -10.25 -0.41 27.85
N SER A 260 -9.40 -0.44 26.83
CA SER A 260 -8.84 0.77 26.21
C SER A 260 -9.82 1.42 25.23
N ASP A 261 -9.88 2.75 25.24
CA ASP A 261 -10.57 3.59 24.26
C ASP A 261 -9.71 3.94 23.04
N GLN A 262 -8.45 3.48 22.99
CA GLN A 262 -7.49 3.76 21.92
C GLN A 262 -7.62 2.83 20.71
N VAL A 263 -8.52 1.84 20.79
CA VAL A 263 -8.69 0.80 19.77
C VAL A 263 -10.10 0.89 19.16
N PRO A 264 -10.27 0.46 17.90
CA PRO A 264 -11.58 0.42 17.27
C PRO A 264 -12.58 -0.42 18.07
N PRO A 265 -13.87 -0.07 18.07
CA PRO A 265 -14.89 -0.90 18.68
C PRO A 265 -15.00 -2.23 17.91
N SER A 266 -14.89 -3.35 18.63
CA SER A 266 -15.12 -4.70 18.09
C SER A 266 -16.25 -5.39 18.85
N GLU A 267 -17.14 -6.06 18.13
CA GLU A 267 -18.23 -6.86 18.73
C GLU A 267 -17.76 -8.27 19.12
N ASP A 268 -16.70 -8.76 18.47
CA ASP A 268 -16.09 -10.08 18.64
C ASP A 268 -14.55 -9.97 18.53
N GLU A 269 -13.82 -10.80 19.26
CA GLU A 269 -12.35 -10.91 19.21
C GLU A 269 -11.86 -11.40 17.85
N ASP A 270 -12.68 -12.19 17.14
CA ASP A 270 -12.31 -12.77 15.84
C ASP A 270 -12.71 -11.90 14.63
N GLN A 271 -13.46 -10.82 14.86
CA GLN A 271 -13.91 -9.93 13.78
C GLN A 271 -12.82 -8.93 13.41
N THR A 272 -12.47 -8.89 12.12
CA THR A 272 -11.64 -7.80 11.59
C THR A 272 -12.45 -6.51 11.54
N VAL A 273 -12.04 -5.50 12.30
CA VAL A 273 -12.58 -4.14 12.17
C VAL A 273 -11.74 -3.39 11.15
N MET A 274 -12.39 -2.79 10.16
CA MET A 274 -11.72 -2.01 9.12
C MET A 274 -12.26 -0.59 9.09
N PHE A 275 -11.39 0.34 8.76
CA PHE A 275 -11.77 1.73 8.56
C PHE A 275 -10.80 2.39 7.59
N ARG A 276 -11.28 3.44 6.95
CA ARG A 276 -10.53 4.14 5.93
C ARG A 276 -9.77 5.30 6.55
N TRP A 277 -8.51 5.43 6.15
CA TRP A 277 -7.64 6.55 6.51
C TRP A 277 -7.15 7.24 5.23
N GLY A 278 -7.25 8.55 5.13
CA GLY A 278 -6.73 9.26 3.96
C GLY A 278 -7.21 10.68 3.78
N VAL A 279 -6.98 11.20 2.58
CA VAL A 279 -7.33 12.55 2.17
C VAL A 279 -7.86 12.55 0.74
N ARG A 280 -8.93 13.31 0.52
CA ARG A 280 -9.53 13.59 -0.78
C ARG A 280 -9.45 15.09 -1.07
N TYR A 281 -9.12 15.43 -2.30
CA TYR A 281 -9.14 16.79 -2.83
C TYR A 281 -10.09 16.84 -4.01
N ASP A 282 -11.06 17.74 -3.96
CA ASP A 282 -11.93 18.09 -5.07
C ASP A 282 -11.48 19.46 -5.59
N ALA A 283 -11.06 19.49 -6.85
CA ALA A 283 -10.56 20.70 -7.49
C ALA A 283 -11.70 21.72 -7.70
N PRO A 284 -11.39 23.03 -7.75
CA PRO A 284 -12.40 24.05 -7.92
C PRO A 284 -13.11 23.96 -9.28
N ASP A 285 -14.44 23.94 -9.25
CA ASP A 285 -15.27 24.15 -10.44
C ASP A 285 -15.17 25.62 -10.89
N GLY A 286 -14.32 25.88 -11.88
CA GLY A 286 -14.15 27.22 -12.48
C GLY A 286 -13.51 28.23 -11.53
N ASN A 287 -14.29 29.20 -11.06
CA ASN A 287 -13.85 30.26 -10.15
C ASN A 287 -14.10 29.94 -8.66
N GLY A 288 -14.57 28.72 -8.34
CA GLY A 288 -14.74 28.26 -6.97
C GLY A 288 -13.41 28.05 -6.25
N LYS A 289 -13.51 27.68 -4.97
CA LYS A 289 -12.39 27.16 -4.18
C LYS A 289 -12.37 25.63 -4.26
N GLY A 290 -11.19 25.04 -4.13
CA GLY A 290 -11.07 23.59 -3.99
C GLY A 290 -11.54 23.17 -2.60
N LYS A 291 -11.81 21.89 -2.42
CA LYS A 291 -12.21 21.32 -1.13
C LYS A 291 -11.30 20.17 -0.77
N VAL A 292 -10.92 20.06 0.51
CA VAL A 292 -10.15 18.93 1.04
C VAL A 292 -10.98 18.25 2.11
N THR A 293 -11.12 16.93 2.01
CA THR A 293 -11.80 16.10 3.00
C THR A 293 -10.79 15.12 3.59
N TRP A 294 -10.59 15.20 4.89
CA TRP A 294 -9.69 14.34 5.65
C TRP A 294 -10.47 13.28 6.38
N GLN A 295 -10.09 12.01 6.20
CA GLN A 295 -10.61 10.91 7.00
C GLN A 295 -9.46 10.36 7.84
N VAL A 296 -9.19 11.03 8.96
CA VAL A 296 -8.04 10.71 9.83
C VAL A 296 -8.41 10.61 11.31
N GLY A 297 -9.71 10.60 11.61
CA GLY A 297 -10.24 10.53 12.96
C GLY A 297 -10.25 11.88 13.69
N GLU A 298 -10.71 11.85 14.94
CA GLU A 298 -10.87 13.06 15.74
C GLU A 298 -9.55 13.53 16.36
N ASP A 299 -8.68 12.59 16.75
CA ASP A 299 -7.51 12.87 17.61
C ASP A 299 -6.22 13.18 16.85
N TRP A 300 -6.08 12.72 15.60
CA TRP A 300 -4.84 12.89 14.84
C TRP A 300 -4.95 14.02 13.82
N ARG A 301 -3.90 14.81 13.68
CA ARG A 301 -3.73 15.81 12.61
C ARG A 301 -2.33 15.68 12.02
N PRO A 302 -2.16 15.92 10.70
CA PRO A 302 -0.85 15.91 10.07
C PRO A 302 0.00 17.09 10.56
N GLY A 303 1.32 17.05 10.32
CA GLY A 303 2.21 18.14 10.69
C GLY A 303 1.81 19.49 10.10
N GLU A 304 2.18 20.59 10.76
CA GLU A 304 1.81 21.97 10.34
C GLU A 304 2.21 22.28 8.89
N GLU A 305 3.32 21.72 8.41
CA GLU A 305 3.76 21.91 7.03
C GLU A 305 2.79 21.27 6.02
N VAL A 306 2.26 20.09 6.34
CA VAL A 306 1.26 19.41 5.51
C VAL A 306 -0.03 20.22 5.51
N ILE A 307 -0.51 20.63 6.69
CA ILE A 307 -1.73 21.44 6.83
C ILE A 307 -1.63 22.69 5.96
N ARG A 308 -0.54 23.46 6.11
CA ARG A 308 -0.31 24.68 5.31
C ARG A 308 -0.29 24.40 3.82
N ALA A 309 0.32 23.29 3.39
CA ALA A 309 0.38 22.94 1.97
C ALA A 309 -1.01 22.64 1.37
N PHE A 310 -1.91 22.02 2.15
CA PHE A 310 -3.30 21.81 1.72
C PHE A 310 -4.15 23.08 1.83
N GLU A 311 -3.93 23.93 2.83
CA GLU A 311 -4.57 25.25 2.92
C GLU A 311 -4.23 26.10 1.70
N GLU A 312 -2.96 26.15 1.29
CA GLU A 312 -2.52 26.83 0.07
C GLU A 312 -3.20 26.26 -1.19
N LEU A 313 -3.47 24.95 -1.22
CA LEU A 313 -4.14 24.30 -2.35
C LEU A 313 -5.61 24.75 -2.50
N VAL A 314 -6.31 25.00 -1.38
CA VAL A 314 -7.74 25.39 -1.39
C VAL A 314 -7.99 26.89 -1.41
N GLY A 315 -6.97 27.74 -1.24
CA GLY A 315 -7.10 29.20 -1.33
C GLY A 315 -6.59 29.98 -0.11
N GLY A 316 -5.98 29.31 0.87
CA GLY A 316 -5.14 29.90 1.92
C GLY A 316 -5.83 30.26 3.23
N ASP A 317 -7.14 30.09 3.35
CA ASP A 317 -7.89 30.39 4.59
C ASP A 317 -8.35 29.15 5.36
N GLY A 318 -8.14 27.95 4.82
CA GLY A 318 -8.43 26.67 5.49
C GLY A 318 -9.91 26.37 5.72
N GLU A 319 -10.81 27.27 5.31
CA GLU A 319 -12.27 27.13 5.47
C GLU A 319 -12.83 25.92 4.70
N ASP A 320 -12.16 25.52 3.62
CA ASP A 320 -12.57 24.41 2.76
C ASP A 320 -11.89 23.06 3.12
N MET A 321 -11.37 22.95 4.35
CA MET A 321 -10.91 21.67 4.90
C MET A 321 -11.94 21.05 5.84
N GLU A 322 -12.48 19.91 5.45
CA GLU A 322 -13.39 19.10 6.26
C GLU A 322 -12.64 17.92 6.90
N TRP A 323 -12.99 17.61 8.15
CA TRP A 323 -12.43 16.51 8.92
C TRP A 323 -13.54 15.55 9.31
N GLU A 324 -13.50 14.35 8.76
CA GLU A 324 -14.47 13.29 9.00
C GLU A 324 -13.98 12.34 10.09
N ALA A 325 -14.94 11.87 10.89
CA ALA A 325 -14.70 10.78 11.81
C ALA A 325 -14.48 9.46 11.06
N PHE A 326 -13.90 8.47 11.73
CA PHE A 326 -13.78 7.14 11.16
C PHE A 326 -15.15 6.46 11.07
N GLU A 327 -15.37 5.78 9.95
CA GLU A 327 -16.46 4.83 9.79
C GLU A 327 -15.88 3.42 9.89
N PHE A 328 -16.31 2.67 10.90
CA PHE A 328 -15.87 1.30 11.15
C PHE A 328 -16.81 0.30 10.48
N VAL A 329 -16.24 -0.63 9.73
CA VAL A 329 -16.97 -1.67 8.99
C VAL A 329 -16.33 -3.03 9.19
N GLY A 330 -17.15 -4.08 9.23
CA GLY A 330 -16.68 -5.48 9.21
C GLY A 330 -16.48 -6.03 7.80
N GLU A 331 -17.03 -5.35 6.79
CA GLU A 331 -16.88 -5.69 5.38
C GLU A 331 -16.77 -4.41 4.56
N ARG A 332 -15.74 -4.29 3.71
CA ARG A 332 -15.63 -3.15 2.80
C ARG A 332 -16.38 -3.39 1.51
N GLU A 333 -17.00 -2.34 0.98
CA GLU A 333 -17.67 -2.41 -0.32
C GLU A 333 -16.69 -2.88 -1.40
N MET A 334 -17.10 -3.92 -2.12
CA MET A 334 -16.37 -4.31 -3.32
C MET A 334 -16.70 -3.31 -4.42
N GLU A 335 -15.69 -2.59 -4.91
CA GLU A 335 -15.84 -1.88 -6.18
C GLU A 335 -16.31 -2.89 -7.22
N ALA A 336 -17.47 -2.63 -7.82
CA ALA A 336 -18.09 -3.54 -8.77
C ALA A 336 -17.04 -3.95 -9.79
N TYR A 337 -16.69 -5.25 -9.78
CA TYR A 337 -15.96 -5.83 -10.88
C TYR A 337 -16.81 -5.58 -12.13
N ILE A 338 -16.39 -4.64 -12.98
CA ILE A 338 -16.96 -4.48 -14.31
C ILE A 338 -16.50 -5.71 -15.10
N PHE A 339 -17.15 -6.84 -14.86
CA PHE A 339 -17.22 -7.94 -15.80
C PHE A 339 -18.43 -7.65 -16.68
N ASP A 340 -18.22 -6.91 -17.76
CA ASP A 340 -19.05 -7.02 -18.96
C ASP A 340 -18.42 -8.02 -19.93
#